data_AF-A0A3D5BMD6-F1
#
_entry.id   AF-A0A3D5BMD6-F1
#
_cell.length_a   1.000
_cell.length_b   1.000
_cell.length_c   1.000
_cell.angle_alpha   90.00
_cell.angle_beta   90.00
_cell.angle_gamma   90.00
#
_symmetry.space_group_name_H-M   'P 1'
#
loop_
_entity.id
_entity.type
_entity.pdbx_description
1 polymer ?
#
loop_
_entity_poly.entity_id
_entity_poly.type
_entity_poly.pdbx_seq_one_letter_code
_entity_poly.pdbx_strand_id
1 'polypeptide(L)'
;MNPLYNEYKKARLYTLLLVVGLAVAAATIDYFMALNQRIVQRQHLLLSAAEDLEHQLAPVVHLLKVFKQDAEASLLLQNEAPAVLPGQQWSLRPSDSSLQLSDAEKSMLNSLLPQLKLTQRTSASIKQFSYLSQSGVWYVPVEQRSAALELEAQLFWQQKEQMSKLTEQQLRLHRLKAAETVFMLSVPLSQNGQPLGELIVNFDLAAMLQRVAKGQQDSTIQLLNDIGEPLLAVAQGQVMTDADTELLHHSDRLRTLNILPLTLHLEPADARSALAELGDLFGHFMLYLVSLLLLWWYCRRRFRTKVLAPFQRFLVHVERLGRGDPQGVRHIPADWLEVFHQVEQLRDKAPDQNSR
;
A
#
# COMPACT_ATOMS: atom_id res chain seq x y z
N MET A 1 -28.75 -59.63 -1.23
CA MET A 1 -27.76 -58.52 -1.11
C MET A 1 -28.48 -57.21 -1.42
N ASN A 2 -28.42 -56.19 -0.56
CA ASN A 2 -29.20 -54.96 -0.72
C ASN A 2 -28.53 -53.99 -1.72
N PRO A 3 -29.09 -53.73 -2.90
CA PRO A 3 -28.48 -52.87 -3.93
C PRO A 3 -28.34 -51.41 -3.47
N LEU A 4 -29.30 -50.90 -2.69
CA LEU A 4 -29.26 -49.55 -2.13
C LEU A 4 -28.12 -49.36 -1.12
N TYR A 5 -27.71 -50.43 -0.43
CA TYR A 5 -26.54 -50.36 0.47
C TYR A 5 -25.23 -50.22 -0.31
N ASN A 6 -25.12 -50.89 -1.46
CA ASN A 6 -23.94 -50.81 -2.32
C ASN A 6 -23.84 -49.44 -3.00
N GLU A 7 -24.95 -48.89 -3.50
CA GLU A 7 -24.99 -47.52 -4.03
C GLU A 7 -24.70 -46.48 -2.95
N TYR A 8 -25.26 -46.63 -1.75
CA TYR A 8 -24.97 -45.76 -0.62
C TYR A 8 -23.49 -45.77 -0.23
N LYS A 9 -22.83 -46.94 -0.28
CA LYS A 9 -21.39 -47.07 0.00
C LYS A 9 -20.53 -46.39 -1.08
N LYS A 10 -20.92 -46.50 -2.36
CA LYS A 10 -20.23 -45.83 -3.49
C LYS A 10 -20.44 -44.31 -3.45
N ALA A 11 -21.68 -43.85 -3.27
CA ALA A 11 -22.04 -42.44 -3.20
C ALA A 11 -21.36 -41.70 -2.03
N ARG A 12 -20.98 -42.41 -0.96
CA ARG A 12 -20.21 -41.84 0.16
C ARG A 12 -18.89 -41.21 -0.30
N LEU A 13 -18.14 -41.90 -1.15
CA LEU A 13 -16.82 -41.42 -1.59
C LEU A 13 -16.98 -40.23 -2.54
N TYR A 14 -17.91 -40.31 -3.50
CA TYR A 14 -18.19 -39.22 -4.43
C TYR A 14 -18.72 -37.96 -3.73
N THR A 15 -19.61 -38.10 -2.74
CA THR A 15 -20.10 -36.94 -1.97
C THR A 15 -19.02 -36.30 -1.10
N LEU A 16 -18.12 -37.09 -0.51
CA LEU A 16 -16.97 -36.55 0.22
C LEU A 16 -15.99 -35.82 -0.71
N LEU A 17 -15.69 -36.39 -1.88
CA LEU A 17 -14.87 -35.72 -2.89
C LEU A 17 -15.51 -34.41 -3.36
N LEU A 18 -16.83 -34.40 -3.57
CA LEU A 18 -17.58 -33.21 -3.94
C LEU A 18 -17.55 -32.15 -2.82
N VAL A 19 -17.73 -32.55 -1.56
CA VAL A 19 -17.62 -31.63 -0.40
C VAL A 19 -16.23 -31.00 -0.32
N VAL A 20 -15.17 -31.79 -0.48
CA VAL A 20 -13.80 -31.27 -0.49
C VAL A 20 -13.59 -30.32 -1.67
N GLY A 21 -14.02 -30.70 -2.88
CA GLY A 21 -13.92 -29.84 -4.06
C GLY A 21 -14.66 -28.52 -3.90
N LEU A 22 -15.86 -28.55 -3.31
CA LEU A 22 -16.66 -27.35 -3.05
C LEU A 22 -16.00 -26.45 -1.99
N ALA A 23 -15.44 -27.05 -0.92
CA ALA A 23 -14.72 -26.32 0.11
C ALA A 23 -13.47 -25.62 -0.44
N VAL A 24 -12.70 -26.30 -1.30
CA VAL A 24 -11.54 -25.70 -1.97
C VAL A 24 -11.99 -24.55 -2.87
N ALA A 25 -12.99 -24.76 -3.72
CA ALA A 25 -13.48 -23.71 -4.62
C ALA A 25 -13.96 -22.47 -3.84
N ALA A 26 -14.77 -22.64 -2.80
CA ALA A 26 -15.24 -21.55 -1.96
C ALA A 26 -14.08 -20.81 -1.28
N ALA A 27 -13.14 -21.54 -0.66
CA ALA A 27 -11.97 -20.96 -0.02
C ALA A 27 -11.09 -20.17 -1.02
N THR A 28 -10.92 -20.67 -2.24
CA THR A 28 -10.16 -19.95 -3.27
C THR A 28 -10.84 -18.65 -3.68
N ILE A 29 -12.17 -18.65 -3.87
CA ILE A 29 -12.93 -17.45 -4.27
C ILE A 29 -12.83 -16.38 -3.17
N ASP A 30 -13.04 -16.77 -1.92
CA ASP A 30 -12.92 -15.86 -0.78
C ASP A 30 -11.52 -15.32 -0.61
N TYR A 31 -10.50 -16.17 -0.77
CA TYR A 31 -9.11 -15.73 -0.74
C TYR A 31 -8.82 -14.68 -1.81
N PHE A 32 -9.28 -14.90 -3.05
CA PHE A 32 -9.14 -13.91 -4.12
C PHE A 32 -9.91 -12.61 -3.83
N MET A 33 -11.11 -12.68 -3.27
CA MET A 33 -11.85 -11.50 -2.86
C MET A 33 -11.13 -10.73 -1.74
N ALA A 34 -10.64 -11.43 -0.72
CA ALA A 34 -9.90 -10.83 0.39
C ALA A 34 -8.59 -10.19 -0.09
N LEU A 35 -7.87 -10.86 -1.00
CA LEU A 35 -6.67 -10.32 -1.64
C LEU A 35 -6.99 -9.04 -2.42
N ASN A 36 -8.06 -9.04 -3.20
CA ASN A 36 -8.48 -7.87 -3.96
C ASN A 36 -8.89 -6.71 -3.04
N GLN A 37 -9.61 -6.98 -1.95
CA GLN A 37 -9.97 -5.96 -0.96
C GLN A 37 -8.72 -5.34 -0.30
N ARG A 38 -7.75 -6.16 0.10
CA ARG A 38 -6.47 -5.68 0.65
C ARG A 38 -5.70 -4.84 -0.36
N ILE A 39 -5.70 -5.27 -1.62
CA ILE A 39 -5.16 -4.49 -2.74
C ILE A 39 -5.85 -3.13 -2.81
N VAL A 40 -7.18 -3.07 -2.90
CA VAL A 40 -7.89 -1.78 -3.01
C VAL A 40 -7.62 -0.88 -1.79
N GLN A 41 -7.65 -1.44 -0.59
CA GLN A 41 -7.33 -0.71 0.64
C GLN A 41 -5.92 -0.12 0.60
N ARG A 42 -4.91 -0.91 0.22
CA ARG A 42 -3.51 -0.42 0.09
C ARG A 42 -3.39 0.72 -0.91
N GLN A 43 -4.11 0.65 -2.02
CA GLN A 43 -4.10 1.72 -3.02
C GLN A 43 -4.72 3.01 -2.45
N HIS A 44 -5.81 2.91 -1.70
CA HIS A 44 -6.39 4.06 -1.02
C HIS A 44 -5.46 4.65 0.05
N LEU A 45 -4.78 3.81 0.84
CA LEU A 45 -3.79 4.30 1.82
C LEU A 45 -2.65 5.04 1.12
N LEU A 46 -2.10 4.48 0.05
CA LEU A 46 -1.05 5.13 -0.73
C LEU A 46 -1.52 6.44 -1.38
N LEU A 47 -2.75 6.50 -1.88
CA LEU A 47 -3.33 7.74 -2.41
C LEU A 47 -3.48 8.80 -1.32
N SER A 48 -4.00 8.42 -0.15
CA SER A 48 -4.14 9.34 0.98
C SER A 48 -2.79 9.84 1.50
N ALA A 49 -1.78 8.96 1.58
CA ALA A 49 -0.43 9.33 1.99
C ALA A 49 0.23 10.30 0.98
N ALA A 50 0.02 10.06 -0.32
CA ALA A 50 0.49 10.96 -1.37
C ALA A 50 -0.23 12.32 -1.30
N GLU A 51 -1.55 12.33 -1.11
CA GLU A 51 -2.35 13.55 -0.98
C GLU A 51 -1.97 14.35 0.27
N ASP A 52 -1.77 13.70 1.41
CA ASP A 52 -1.31 14.33 2.65
C ASP A 52 0.09 14.95 2.50
N LEU A 53 0.99 14.25 1.81
CA LEU A 53 2.31 14.77 1.50
C LEU A 53 2.24 15.96 0.52
N GLU A 54 1.41 15.86 -0.52
CA GLU A 54 1.17 16.95 -1.47
C GLU A 54 0.57 18.18 -0.77
N HIS A 55 -0.36 17.99 0.15
CA HIS A 55 -0.92 19.08 0.95
C HIS A 55 0.13 19.75 1.85
N GLN A 56 1.09 19.00 2.38
CA GLN A 56 2.20 19.56 3.15
C GLN A 56 3.23 20.29 2.29
N LEU A 57 3.45 19.83 1.05
CA LEU A 57 4.44 20.39 0.12
C LEU A 57 3.89 21.59 -0.68
N ALA A 58 2.58 21.62 -0.97
CA ALA A 58 1.97 22.66 -1.80
C ALA A 58 2.23 24.09 -1.28
N PRO A 59 2.12 24.40 0.03
CA PRO A 59 2.46 25.73 0.55
C PRO A 59 3.93 26.11 0.33
N VAL A 60 4.86 25.16 0.50
CA VAL A 60 6.31 25.40 0.33
C VAL A 60 6.62 25.73 -1.13
N VAL A 61 6.05 24.96 -2.06
CA VAL A 61 6.22 25.17 -3.50
C VAL A 61 5.54 26.45 -3.96
N HIS A 62 4.36 26.77 -3.44
CA HIS A 62 3.69 28.04 -3.73
C HIS A 62 4.50 29.24 -3.23
N LEU A 63 5.00 29.20 -2.00
CA LEU A 63 5.87 30.26 -1.45
C LEU A 63 7.11 30.48 -2.33
N LEU A 64 7.75 29.39 -2.78
CA LEU A 64 8.88 29.46 -3.69
C LEU A 64 8.53 30.12 -5.04
N LYS A 65 7.36 29.82 -5.60
CA LYS A 65 6.89 30.46 -6.84
C LYS A 65 6.62 31.96 -6.64
N VAL A 66 6.04 32.34 -5.50
CA VAL A 66 5.82 33.75 -5.14
C VAL A 66 7.16 34.47 -4.99
N PHE A 67 8.11 33.90 -4.23
CA PHE A 67 9.44 34.49 -4.10
C PHE A 67 10.19 34.60 -5.42
N LYS A 68 10.02 33.64 -6.32
CA LYS A 68 10.55 33.73 -7.68
C LYS A 68 9.96 34.94 -8.42
N GLN A 69 8.63 35.09 -8.41
CA GLN A 69 7.95 36.20 -9.07
C GLN A 69 8.35 37.56 -8.48
N ASP A 70 8.45 37.65 -7.15
CA ASP A 70 8.87 38.87 -6.45
C ASP A 70 10.34 39.20 -6.74
N ALA A 71 11.20 38.18 -6.81
CA ALA A 71 12.61 38.33 -7.20
C ALA A 71 12.74 38.86 -8.64
N GLU A 72 12.04 38.23 -9.58
CA GLU A 72 12.02 38.65 -10.99
C GLU A 72 11.45 40.06 -11.15
N ALA A 73 10.39 40.41 -10.41
CA ALA A 73 9.83 41.76 -10.39
C ALA A 73 10.83 42.79 -9.82
N SER A 74 11.53 42.45 -8.73
CA SER A 74 12.56 43.31 -8.14
C SER A 74 13.74 43.53 -9.10
N LEU A 75 14.09 42.53 -9.91
CA LEU A 75 15.15 42.63 -10.93
C LEU A 75 14.74 43.49 -12.13
N LEU A 76 13.45 43.58 -12.44
CA LEU A 76 12.91 44.48 -13.47
C LEU A 76 12.88 45.94 -13.00
N LEU A 77 12.73 46.18 -11.70
CA LEU A 77 12.62 47.52 -11.13
C LEU A 77 13.97 48.26 -10.96
N GLN A 78 15.10 47.65 -11.37
CA GLN A 78 16.46 48.21 -11.41
C GLN A 78 16.71 49.34 -10.39
N ASN A 79 16.78 48.98 -9.11
CA ASN A 79 17.09 49.94 -8.07
C ASN A 79 18.61 49.92 -7.81
N GLU A 80 19.35 50.85 -8.42
CA GLU A 80 20.82 51.01 -8.36
C GLU A 80 21.34 51.58 -7.03
N ALA A 81 20.73 51.23 -5.90
CA ALA A 81 21.27 51.64 -4.61
C ALA A 81 22.34 50.61 -4.16
N PRO A 82 23.56 51.04 -3.78
CA PRO A 82 24.58 50.15 -3.24
C PRO A 82 24.12 49.62 -1.88
N ALA A 83 23.44 48.48 -1.91
CA ALA A 83 22.88 47.84 -0.73
C ALA A 83 23.97 46.98 -0.06
N VAL A 84 24.39 47.39 1.14
CA VAL A 84 25.16 46.52 2.04
C VAL A 84 24.27 45.33 2.39
N LEU A 85 24.68 44.14 1.99
CA LEU A 85 23.88 42.94 2.15
C LEU A 85 24.14 42.26 3.50
N PRO A 86 23.12 42.10 4.36
CA PRO A 86 23.31 41.44 5.66
C PRO A 86 23.33 39.91 5.52
N GLY A 87 24.52 39.32 5.51
CA GLY A 87 24.72 37.88 5.50
C GLY A 87 26.15 37.50 5.12
N GLN A 88 26.39 36.20 4.94
CA GLN A 88 27.68 35.67 4.51
C GLN A 88 27.60 35.24 3.04
N GLN A 89 28.64 35.56 2.27
CA GLN A 89 28.82 35.09 0.90
C GLN A 89 30.17 34.42 0.74
N TRP A 90 30.24 33.35 -0.05
CA TRP A 90 31.49 32.70 -0.39
C TRP A 90 31.44 32.10 -1.80
N SER A 91 32.61 31.99 -2.43
CA SER A 91 32.75 31.32 -3.72
C SER A 91 32.83 29.81 -3.51
N LEU A 92 32.05 29.06 -4.30
CA LEU A 92 32.12 27.59 -4.36
C LEU A 92 33.14 27.11 -5.39
N ARG A 93 33.68 28.01 -6.23
CA ARG A 93 34.74 27.69 -7.18
C ARG A 93 36.11 27.88 -6.52
N PRO A 94 36.91 26.81 -6.38
CA PRO A 94 38.22 26.88 -5.72
C PRO A 94 39.23 27.75 -6.49
N SER A 95 38.98 28.04 -7.78
CA SER A 95 39.85 28.85 -8.64
C SER A 95 39.66 30.36 -8.50
N ASP A 96 38.50 30.83 -8.03
CA ASP A 96 38.12 32.25 -8.07
C ASP A 96 37.49 32.70 -6.74
N SER A 97 38.33 33.02 -5.77
CA SER A 97 37.91 33.52 -4.44
C SER A 97 37.43 34.97 -4.44
N SER A 98 37.58 35.70 -5.56
CA SER A 98 37.21 37.10 -5.72
C SER A 98 35.83 37.33 -6.35
N LEU A 99 35.10 36.26 -6.67
CA LEU A 99 33.75 36.38 -7.23
C LEU A 99 32.81 36.96 -6.17
N GLN A 100 32.11 38.03 -6.55
CA GLN A 100 31.09 38.68 -5.73
C GLN A 100 29.77 38.68 -6.48
N LEU A 101 28.68 38.74 -5.72
CA LEU A 101 27.35 38.96 -6.28
C LEU A 101 27.32 40.27 -7.08
N SER A 102 26.58 40.25 -8.19
CA SER A 102 26.30 41.46 -8.97
C SER A 102 25.45 42.44 -8.16
N ASP A 103 25.54 43.74 -8.44
CA ASP A 103 24.79 44.74 -7.67
C ASP A 103 23.26 44.62 -7.86
N ALA A 104 22.82 44.07 -9.00
CA ALA A 104 21.43 43.69 -9.25
C ALA A 104 20.97 42.50 -8.38
N GLU A 105 21.81 41.46 -8.22
CA GLU A 105 21.51 40.37 -7.29
C GLU A 105 21.50 40.87 -5.84
N LYS A 106 22.38 41.81 -5.50
CA LYS A 106 22.42 42.40 -4.16
C LYS A 106 21.14 43.20 -3.85
N SER A 107 20.69 44.05 -4.76
CA SER A 107 19.46 44.82 -4.54
C SER A 107 18.22 43.92 -4.44
N MET A 108 18.16 42.87 -5.27
CA MET A 108 17.11 41.84 -5.20
C MET A 108 17.11 41.08 -3.87
N LEU A 109 18.27 40.57 -3.43
CA LEU A 109 18.33 39.84 -2.17
C LEU A 109 17.98 40.73 -0.97
N ASN A 110 18.35 42.01 -1.01
CA ASN A 110 18.00 42.96 0.04
C ASN A 110 16.49 43.26 0.11
N SER A 111 15.78 43.29 -1.03
CA SER A 111 14.33 43.48 -1.05
C SER A 111 13.58 42.24 -0.55
N LEU A 112 14.08 41.04 -0.83
CA LEU A 112 13.47 39.76 -0.42
C LEU A 112 13.78 39.36 1.02
N LEU A 113 14.95 39.75 1.53
CA LEU A 113 15.47 39.38 2.85
C LEU A 113 14.45 39.51 4.02
N PRO A 114 13.69 40.61 4.17
CA PRO A 114 12.71 40.75 5.23
C PRO A 114 11.61 39.69 5.17
N GLN A 115 11.11 39.39 3.96
CA GLN A 115 10.06 38.41 3.75
C GLN A 115 10.58 36.98 3.98
N LEU A 116 11.81 36.69 3.53
CA LEU A 116 12.47 35.40 3.77
C LEU A 116 12.66 35.16 5.27
N LYS A 117 13.17 36.16 6.00
CA LYS A 117 13.35 36.07 7.47
C LYS A 117 12.03 35.89 8.22
N LEU A 118 10.97 36.58 7.80
CA LEU A 118 9.64 36.43 8.39
C LEU A 118 9.12 35.01 8.16
N THR A 119 9.22 34.52 6.93
CA THR A 119 8.74 33.19 6.53
C THR A 119 9.50 32.06 7.24
N GLN A 120 10.82 32.22 7.40
CA GLN A 120 11.66 31.29 8.15
C GLN A 120 11.25 31.20 9.63
N ARG A 121 10.78 32.31 10.23
CA ARG A 121 10.33 32.34 11.63
C ARG A 121 8.93 31.76 11.82
N THR A 122 8.06 31.91 10.82
CA THR A 122 6.66 31.48 10.91
C THR A 122 6.44 30.04 10.47
N SER A 123 7.30 29.50 9.61
CA SER A 123 7.17 28.15 9.08
C SER A 123 7.98 27.14 9.88
N ALA A 124 7.30 26.12 10.42
CA ALA A 124 7.98 25.01 11.10
C ALA A 124 8.73 24.06 10.13
N SER A 125 8.42 24.14 8.84
CA SER A 125 8.93 23.23 7.82
C SER A 125 10.19 23.75 7.11
N ILE A 126 10.42 25.06 7.14
CA ILE A 126 11.53 25.73 6.45
C ILE A 126 12.65 25.99 7.46
N LYS A 127 13.80 25.33 7.27
CA LYS A 127 14.96 25.51 8.15
C LYS A 127 15.76 26.76 7.77
N GLN A 128 16.02 26.95 6.48
CA GLN A 128 16.93 27.99 6.00
C GLN A 128 16.70 28.34 4.52
N PHE A 129 16.99 29.59 4.18
CA PHE A 129 17.05 30.08 2.80
C PHE A 129 18.52 30.29 2.39
N SER A 130 18.82 30.01 1.14
CA SER A 130 20.13 30.28 0.53
C SER A 130 19.95 30.68 -0.93
N TYR A 131 20.95 31.37 -1.49
CA TYR A 131 20.95 31.80 -2.88
C TYR A 131 22.27 31.40 -3.53
N LEU A 132 22.21 30.82 -4.73
CA LEU A 132 23.36 30.47 -5.52
C LEU A 132 23.36 31.29 -6.81
N SER A 133 24.35 32.15 -6.98
CA SER A 133 24.56 32.86 -8.25
C SER A 133 25.07 31.91 -9.33
N GLN A 134 24.79 32.21 -10.61
CA GLN A 134 25.39 31.51 -11.76
C GLN A 134 26.92 31.57 -11.74
N SER A 135 27.47 32.65 -11.17
CA SER A 135 28.92 32.82 -10.96
C SER A 135 29.52 31.79 -10.00
N GLY A 136 28.70 31.06 -9.23
CA GLY A 136 29.17 30.13 -8.20
C GLY A 136 29.33 30.75 -6.82
N VAL A 137 28.78 31.96 -6.61
CA VAL A 137 28.74 32.60 -5.28
C VAL A 137 27.51 32.10 -4.52
N TRP A 138 27.75 31.53 -3.35
CA TRP A 138 26.72 31.09 -2.42
C TRP A 138 26.48 32.16 -1.36
N TYR A 139 25.21 32.51 -1.14
CA TYR A 139 24.78 33.51 -0.18
C TYR A 139 23.82 32.90 0.83
N VAL A 140 24.05 33.23 2.10
CA VAL A 140 23.23 32.79 3.22
C VAL A 140 22.96 33.97 4.17
N PRO A 141 21.69 34.19 4.59
CA PRO A 141 21.31 35.27 5.49
C PRO A 141 21.55 34.91 6.97
N VAL A 142 22.74 34.39 7.29
CA VAL A 142 23.15 34.00 8.66
C VAL A 142 24.36 34.83 9.08
N GLU A 143 24.45 35.15 10.38
CA GLU A 143 25.52 36.00 10.94
C GLU A 143 26.86 35.27 11.00
N GLN A 144 26.86 33.96 11.27
CA GLN A 144 28.05 33.14 11.42
C GLN A 144 28.11 32.03 10.36
N ARG A 145 29.27 31.95 9.69
CA ARG A 145 29.63 30.89 8.76
C ARG A 145 30.00 29.63 9.54
N SER A 146 29.35 28.51 9.26
CA SER A 146 29.65 27.21 9.87
C SER A 146 30.23 26.26 8.83
N ALA A 147 31.14 25.38 9.26
CA ALA A 147 31.72 24.36 8.38
C ALA A 147 30.67 23.41 7.80
N ALA A 148 29.56 23.18 8.51
CA ALA A 148 28.43 22.40 8.02
C ALA A 148 27.78 23.06 6.78
N LEU A 149 27.52 24.37 6.84
CA LEU A 149 26.93 25.10 5.71
C LEU A 149 27.85 25.14 4.48
N GLU A 150 29.16 25.15 4.69
CA GLU A 150 30.12 25.08 3.58
C GLU A 150 30.11 23.71 2.90
N LEU A 151 30.11 22.63 3.69
CA LEU A 151 29.99 21.28 3.18
C LEU A 151 28.67 21.08 2.44
N GLU A 152 27.56 21.60 2.97
CA GLU A 152 26.26 21.56 2.30
C GLU A 152 26.30 22.25 0.94
N ALA A 153 26.84 23.47 0.89
CA ALA A 153 26.94 24.23 -0.35
C ALA A 153 27.87 23.56 -1.40
N GLN A 154 28.96 22.92 -0.95
CA GLN A 154 29.85 22.14 -1.83
C GLN A 154 29.16 20.87 -2.38
N LEU A 155 28.47 20.11 -1.52
CA LEU A 155 27.73 18.92 -1.94
C LEU A 155 26.61 19.29 -2.92
N PHE A 156 25.90 20.39 -2.67
CA PHE A 156 24.90 20.91 -3.60
C PHE A 156 25.52 21.24 -4.97
N TRP A 157 26.65 21.95 -4.99
CA TRP A 157 27.34 22.30 -6.25
C TRP A 157 27.76 21.07 -7.04
N GLN A 158 28.34 20.06 -6.38
CA GLN A 158 28.73 18.79 -7.01
C GLN A 158 27.52 18.06 -7.61
N GLN A 159 26.39 18.02 -6.91
CA GLN A 159 25.17 17.40 -7.43
C GLN A 159 24.59 18.18 -8.60
N LYS A 160 24.62 19.51 -8.56
CA LYS A 160 24.17 20.36 -9.67
C LYS A 160 24.96 20.11 -10.94
N GLU A 161 26.30 20.02 -10.86
CA GLU A 161 27.14 19.71 -12.03
C GLU A 161 26.88 18.31 -12.61
N GLN A 162 26.48 17.35 -11.78
CA GLN A 162 26.10 16.01 -12.22
C GLN A 162 24.71 15.98 -12.89
N MET A 163 23.74 16.71 -12.34
CA MET A 163 22.34 16.72 -12.84
C MET A 163 22.07 17.68 -13.99
N SER A 164 22.93 18.70 -14.21
CA SER A 164 22.72 19.70 -15.27
C SER A 164 22.75 19.14 -16.70
N LYS A 165 23.06 17.85 -16.89
CA LYS A 165 23.05 17.18 -18.19
C LYS A 165 21.71 16.55 -18.57
N LEU A 166 20.74 16.45 -17.66
CA LEU A 166 19.56 15.59 -17.88
C LEU A 166 18.20 16.30 -17.85
N THR A 167 18.01 17.46 -17.20
CA THR A 167 16.65 18.05 -17.15
C THR A 167 16.57 19.56 -16.85
N GLU A 168 15.84 20.30 -17.69
CA GLU A 168 15.37 21.70 -17.47
C GLU A 168 14.11 21.73 -16.57
N GLN A 169 14.13 21.02 -15.44
CA GLN A 169 13.00 21.08 -14.52
C GLN A 169 13.02 22.36 -13.69
N GLN A 170 11.84 22.95 -13.49
CA GLN A 170 11.64 24.23 -12.78
C GLN A 170 11.89 24.14 -11.26
N LEU A 171 11.99 22.92 -10.71
CA LEU A 171 12.22 22.61 -9.30
C LEU A 171 13.19 21.44 -9.22
N ARG A 172 14.33 21.60 -8.53
CA ARG A 172 15.31 20.52 -8.33
C ARG A 172 15.46 20.21 -6.85
N LEU A 173 15.46 18.92 -6.53
CA LEU A 173 15.61 18.42 -5.17
C LEU A 173 16.99 17.79 -5.00
N HIS A 174 17.76 18.30 -4.04
CA HIS A 174 19.11 17.84 -3.74
C HIS A 174 19.15 17.18 -2.36
N ARG A 175 19.68 15.94 -2.29
CA ARG A 175 19.87 15.18 -1.04
C ARG A 175 21.25 15.48 -0.48
N LEU A 176 21.32 16.17 0.65
CA LEU A 176 22.58 16.34 1.37
C LEU A 176 22.85 15.09 2.23
N LYS A 177 23.68 14.17 1.70
CA LYS A 177 24.07 12.92 2.39
C LYS A 177 24.67 13.12 3.79
N ALA A 178 25.18 14.31 4.12
CA ALA A 178 25.86 14.56 5.39
C ALA A 178 24.92 14.77 6.60
N ALA A 179 23.61 14.95 6.41
CA ALA A 179 22.67 15.25 7.50
C ALA A 179 21.37 14.41 7.50
N GLU A 180 21.30 13.37 6.65
CA GLU A 180 20.24 12.33 6.53
C GLU A 180 18.77 12.79 6.39
N THR A 181 18.45 14.06 6.59
CA THR A 181 17.07 14.54 6.83
C THR A 181 16.73 15.88 6.18
N VAL A 182 17.72 16.58 5.59
CA VAL A 182 17.52 17.92 5.00
C VAL A 182 17.54 17.83 3.48
N PHE A 183 16.44 18.25 2.88
CA PHE A 183 16.31 18.33 1.42
C PHE A 183 16.35 19.80 1.01
N MET A 184 17.08 20.07 -0.07
CA MET A 184 17.18 21.41 -0.65
C MET A 184 16.33 21.46 -1.91
N LEU A 185 15.38 22.39 -1.94
CA LEU A 185 14.58 22.69 -3.12
C LEU A 185 15.13 23.95 -3.78
N SER A 186 15.59 23.85 -5.03
CA SER A 186 16.11 24.98 -5.80
C SER A 186 15.15 25.40 -6.91
N VAL A 187 15.04 26.73 -7.10
CA VAL A 187 14.25 27.37 -8.15
C VAL A 187 15.17 28.29 -8.96
N PRO A 188 15.27 28.11 -10.29
CA PRO A 188 16.07 29.00 -11.13
C PRO A 188 15.39 30.35 -11.31
N LEU A 189 16.19 31.40 -11.15
CA LEU A 189 15.86 32.80 -11.37
C LEU A 189 16.47 33.25 -12.70
N SER A 190 15.67 33.93 -13.52
CA SER A 190 16.14 34.51 -14.76
C SER A 190 15.78 35.99 -14.86
N GLN A 191 16.66 36.77 -15.50
CA GLN A 191 16.41 38.16 -15.85
C GLN A 191 16.41 38.26 -17.36
N ASN A 192 15.30 38.71 -17.93
CA ASN A 192 15.12 38.87 -19.38
C ASN A 192 15.52 37.61 -20.19
N GLY A 193 15.26 36.42 -19.64
CA GLY A 193 15.59 35.13 -20.28
C GLY A 193 17.03 34.63 -20.05
N GLN A 194 17.89 35.38 -19.36
CA GLN A 194 19.20 34.90 -18.93
C GLN A 194 19.16 34.35 -17.49
N PRO A 195 19.73 33.16 -17.21
CA PRO A 195 19.75 32.61 -15.86
C PRO A 195 20.72 33.40 -14.98
N LEU A 196 20.22 34.00 -13.89
CA LEU A 196 21.04 34.75 -12.92
C LEU A 196 21.56 33.85 -11.79
N GLY A 197 20.73 32.93 -11.33
CA GLY A 197 21.02 32.12 -10.16
C GLY A 197 19.85 31.24 -9.75
N GLU A 198 19.94 30.64 -8.59
CA GLU A 198 18.94 29.75 -8.02
C GLU A 198 18.66 30.14 -6.57
N LEU A 199 17.39 30.26 -6.22
CA LEU A 199 16.95 30.39 -4.83
C LEU A 199 16.74 29.01 -4.25
N ILE A 200 17.32 28.74 -3.09
CA ILE A 200 17.41 27.42 -2.48
C ILE A 200 16.76 27.45 -1.10
N VAL A 201 15.86 26.51 -0.85
CA VAL A 201 15.13 26.37 0.41
C VAL A 201 15.45 25.03 1.03
N ASN A 202 15.94 25.06 2.27
CA ASN A 202 16.20 23.87 3.07
C ASN A 202 14.92 23.54 3.85
N PHE A 203 14.35 22.38 3.61
CA PHE A 203 13.15 21.91 4.29
C PHE A 203 13.33 20.50 4.85
N ASP A 204 12.58 20.20 5.91
CA ASP A 204 12.64 18.92 6.61
C ASP A 204 11.59 17.95 6.05
N LEU A 205 11.94 17.27 4.97
CA LEU A 205 11.07 16.26 4.35
C LEU A 205 10.92 15.03 5.27
N ALA A 206 11.92 14.72 6.09
CA ALA A 206 11.86 13.61 7.03
C ALA A 206 10.76 13.86 8.08
N ALA A 207 10.70 15.06 8.65
CA ALA A 207 9.63 15.44 9.59
C ALA A 207 8.24 15.43 8.94
N MET A 208 8.13 15.82 7.66
CA MET A 208 6.87 15.72 6.91
C MET A 208 6.45 14.26 6.71
N LEU A 209 7.36 13.41 6.26
CA LEU A 209 7.11 11.98 6.06
C LEU A 209 6.79 11.26 7.37
N GLN A 210 7.44 11.63 8.48
CA GLN A 210 7.09 11.11 9.81
C GLN A 210 5.66 11.47 10.22
N ARG A 211 5.16 12.66 9.88
CA ARG A 211 3.76 13.04 10.15
C ARG A 211 2.79 12.22 9.31
N VAL A 212 3.10 12.00 8.04
CA VAL A 212 2.29 11.13 7.16
C VAL A 212 2.33 9.68 7.68
N ALA A 213 3.50 9.17 8.05
CA ALA A 213 3.67 7.81 8.59
C ALA A 213 2.92 7.61 9.92
N LYS A 214 2.80 8.63 10.77
CA LYS A 214 1.98 8.56 12.00
C LYS A 214 0.49 8.38 11.69
N GLY A 215 0.01 8.91 10.57
CA GLY A 215 -1.37 8.70 10.11
C GLY A 215 -1.61 7.29 9.55
N GLN A 216 -0.55 6.66 9.03
CA GLN A 216 -0.59 5.38 8.33
C GLN A 216 -0.01 4.27 9.22
N GLN A 217 -0.82 3.81 10.20
CA GLN A 217 -0.44 2.75 11.15
C GLN A 217 0.08 1.50 10.42
N ASP A 218 1.20 0.95 10.91
CA ASP A 218 1.85 -0.29 10.43
C ASP A 218 2.28 -0.31 8.95
N SER A 219 2.62 0.85 8.37
CA SER A 219 3.22 0.93 7.04
C SER A 219 4.56 1.67 7.03
N THR A 220 5.48 1.15 6.24
CA THR A 220 6.75 1.76 5.86
C THR A 220 6.51 2.58 4.61
N ILE A 221 6.68 3.90 4.71
CA ILE A 221 6.58 4.82 3.58
C ILE A 221 7.98 5.07 3.08
N GLN A 222 8.21 4.79 1.80
CA GLN A 222 9.45 5.10 1.11
C GLN A 222 9.22 6.18 0.07
N LEU A 223 10.16 7.09 0.01
CA LEU A 223 10.23 8.09 -1.04
C LEU A 223 11.39 7.72 -1.95
N LEU A 224 11.10 7.58 -3.24
CA LEU A 224 12.07 7.29 -4.28
C LEU A 224 12.23 8.49 -5.20
N ASN A 225 13.42 8.60 -5.78
CA ASN A 225 13.68 9.56 -6.84
C ASN A 225 12.99 9.15 -8.15
N ASP A 226 13.06 10.01 -9.16
CA ASP A 226 12.64 9.75 -10.54
C ASP A 226 13.28 8.51 -11.18
N ILE A 227 14.50 8.16 -10.76
CA ILE A 227 15.25 6.96 -11.20
C ILE A 227 14.88 5.71 -10.37
N GLY A 228 14.02 5.83 -9.36
CA GLY A 228 13.62 4.71 -8.50
C GLY A 228 14.64 4.38 -7.40
N GLU A 229 15.59 5.27 -7.12
CA GLU A 229 16.49 5.12 -5.96
C GLU A 229 15.80 5.59 -4.67
N PRO A 230 15.86 4.82 -3.56
CA PRO A 230 15.27 5.22 -2.30
C PRO A 230 16.00 6.45 -1.74
N LEU A 231 15.27 7.55 -1.58
CA LEU A 231 15.76 8.80 -1.00
C LEU A 231 15.59 8.83 0.52
N LEU A 232 14.44 8.34 1.01
CA LEU A 232 14.13 8.26 2.43
C LEU A 232 13.13 7.13 2.66
N ALA A 233 13.30 6.36 3.73
CA ALA A 233 12.30 5.41 4.21
C ALA A 233 11.92 5.76 5.64
N VAL A 234 10.63 5.72 5.95
CA VAL A 234 10.08 5.94 7.29
C VAL A 234 9.21 4.76 7.66
N ALA A 235 9.60 4.02 8.69
CA ALA A 235 8.80 2.95 9.29
C ALA A 235 8.42 3.36 10.71
N GLN A 236 7.16 3.17 11.10
CA GLN A 236 6.67 3.42 12.46
C GLN A 236 7.03 4.84 13.00
N GLY A 237 7.10 5.83 12.12
CA GLY A 237 7.44 7.21 12.49
C GLY A 237 8.92 7.48 12.77
N GLN A 238 9.82 6.55 12.45
CA GLN A 238 11.28 6.72 12.52
C GLN A 238 11.89 6.65 11.12
N VAL A 239 12.92 7.47 10.85
CA VAL A 239 13.68 7.42 9.59
C VAL A 239 14.54 6.16 9.63
N MET A 240 14.41 5.31 8.61
CA MET A 240 15.21 4.10 8.46
C MET A 240 16.57 4.44 7.84
N THR A 241 17.62 3.73 8.27
CA THR A 241 18.96 3.86 7.72
C THR A 241 19.11 3.09 6.40
N ASP A 242 20.03 3.53 5.53
CA ASP A 242 20.25 2.96 4.17
C ASP A 242 20.39 1.41 4.17
N ALA A 243 20.85 0.81 5.28
CA ALA A 243 21.02 -0.65 5.44
C ALA A 243 19.69 -1.43 5.58
N ASP A 244 18.62 -0.82 6.09
CA ASP A 244 17.31 -1.48 6.23
C ASP A 244 16.48 -1.38 4.93
N THR A 245 16.85 -0.45 4.04
CA THR A 245 16.17 -0.17 2.78
C THR A 245 16.42 -1.21 1.68
N GLU A 246 17.52 -1.97 1.73
CA GLU A 246 17.83 -3.00 0.72
C GLU A 246 16.92 -4.24 0.84
N LEU A 247 16.25 -4.44 1.97
CA LEU A 247 15.36 -5.59 2.19
C LEU A 247 13.94 -5.40 1.65
N LEU A 248 13.63 -4.21 1.12
CA LEU A 248 12.29 -3.71 0.86
C LEU A 248 11.87 -3.80 -0.63
N HIS A 249 12.50 -4.71 -1.38
CA HIS A 249 12.30 -4.87 -2.83
C HIS A 249 11.02 -5.66 -3.21
N HIS A 250 9.99 -5.72 -2.37
CA HIS A 250 8.84 -6.62 -2.58
C HIS A 250 7.48 -5.93 -2.48
N SER A 251 7.24 -4.80 -3.16
CA SER A 251 5.87 -4.48 -3.60
C SER A 251 5.73 -3.45 -4.73
N ASP A 252 4.83 -3.76 -5.66
CA ASP A 252 4.69 -3.14 -6.99
C ASP A 252 3.80 -1.86 -7.01
N ARG A 253 3.89 -0.99 -5.99
CA ARG A 253 3.00 0.19 -5.91
C ARG A 253 3.70 1.49 -5.70
N LEU A 254 3.92 2.13 -6.84
CA LEU A 254 4.57 3.41 -6.99
C LEU A 254 3.52 4.46 -7.35
N ARG A 255 3.56 5.60 -6.66
CA ARG A 255 2.80 6.78 -7.05
C ARG A 255 3.73 7.98 -7.14
N THR A 256 3.87 8.51 -8.34
CA THR A 256 4.54 9.80 -8.54
C THR A 256 3.68 10.91 -7.96
N LEU A 257 4.31 11.83 -7.24
CA LEU A 257 3.68 13.07 -6.80
C LEU A 257 3.51 14.00 -8.00
N ASN A 258 2.46 14.81 -7.98
CA ASN A 258 2.17 15.77 -9.05
C ASN A 258 3.03 17.04 -8.95
N ILE A 259 3.43 17.40 -7.73
CA ILE A 259 4.09 18.69 -7.44
C ILE A 259 5.61 18.59 -7.58
N LEU A 260 6.19 17.43 -7.26
CA LEU A 260 7.62 17.12 -7.33
C LEU A 260 7.80 15.77 -8.04
N PRO A 261 8.89 15.56 -8.80
CA PRO A 261 9.17 14.29 -9.48
C PRO A 261 9.67 13.22 -8.49
N LEU A 262 8.93 13.01 -7.40
CA LEU A 262 9.21 12.03 -6.37
C LEU A 262 8.16 10.93 -6.45
N THR A 263 8.59 9.70 -6.20
CA THR A 263 7.71 8.54 -6.20
C THR A 263 7.53 8.05 -4.78
N LEU A 264 6.30 7.95 -4.33
CA LEU A 264 5.96 7.36 -3.03
C LEU A 264 5.70 5.86 -3.23
N HIS A 265 6.38 5.06 -2.43
CA HIS A 265 6.15 3.63 -2.27
C HIS A 265 5.68 3.38 -0.85
N LEU A 266 4.68 2.52 -0.70
CA LEU A 266 4.14 2.14 0.59
C LEU A 266 4.27 0.64 0.73
N GLU A 267 5.07 0.22 1.69
CA GLU A 267 5.27 -1.16 2.05
C GLU A 267 4.63 -1.43 3.42
N PRO A 268 3.79 -2.46 3.57
CA PRO A 268 3.27 -2.80 4.89
C PRO A 268 4.42 -3.29 5.80
N ALA A 269 4.44 -2.85 7.06
CA ALA A 269 5.42 -3.29 8.06
C ALA A 269 5.38 -4.82 8.25
N ASP A 270 4.19 -5.40 8.06
CA ASP A 270 3.99 -6.82 7.90
C ASP A 270 3.75 -7.14 6.43
N ALA A 271 4.82 -7.26 5.64
CA ALA A 271 4.80 -8.16 4.49
C ALA A 271 4.48 -9.55 5.07
N ARG A 272 3.18 -9.86 5.21
CA ARG A 272 2.70 -11.12 5.80
C ARG A 272 3.47 -12.22 5.10
N SER A 273 4.33 -12.90 5.86
CA SER A 273 5.11 -14.00 5.33
C SER A 273 4.17 -14.94 4.58
N ALA A 274 4.66 -15.57 3.49
CA ALA A 274 3.83 -16.50 2.71
C ALA A 274 3.13 -17.55 3.59
N LEU A 275 3.71 -17.88 4.76
CA LEU A 275 3.13 -18.74 5.79
C LEU A 275 1.87 -18.17 6.43
N ALA A 276 1.81 -16.86 6.71
CA ALA A 276 0.61 -16.21 7.22
C ALA A 276 -0.50 -16.15 6.18
N GLU A 277 -0.17 -15.96 4.89
CA GLU A 277 -1.15 -16.04 3.80
C GLU A 277 -1.68 -17.46 3.59
N LEU A 278 -0.80 -18.47 3.66
CA LEU A 278 -1.17 -19.88 3.67
C LEU A 278 -2.06 -20.25 4.88
N GLY A 279 -1.75 -19.70 6.05
CA GLY A 279 -2.55 -19.90 7.26
C GLY A 279 -3.97 -19.35 7.12
N ASP A 280 -4.12 -18.18 6.50
CA ASP A 280 -5.42 -17.56 6.22
C ASP A 280 -6.24 -18.41 5.23
N LEU A 281 -5.62 -18.85 4.12
CA LEU A 281 -6.25 -19.75 3.16
C LEU A 281 -6.66 -21.08 3.80
N PHE A 282 -5.80 -21.65 4.65
CA PHE A 282 -6.09 -22.86 5.39
C PHE A 282 -7.23 -22.68 6.39
N GLY A 283 -7.31 -21.51 7.04
CA GLY A 283 -8.41 -21.12 7.91
C GLY A 283 -9.76 -21.11 7.17
N HIS A 284 -9.82 -20.44 6.02
CA HIS A 284 -11.02 -20.42 5.17
C HIS A 284 -11.38 -21.84 4.70
N PHE A 285 -10.40 -22.61 4.23
CA PHE A 285 -10.61 -23.99 3.83
C PHE A 285 -11.19 -24.85 4.96
N MET A 286 -10.64 -24.77 6.17
CA MET A 286 -11.13 -25.52 7.33
C MET A 286 -12.53 -25.11 7.73
N LEU A 287 -12.85 -23.82 7.70
CA LEU A 287 -14.18 -23.31 8.01
C LEU A 287 -15.25 -23.83 7.03
N TYR A 288 -14.94 -23.85 5.73
CA TYR A 288 -15.82 -24.43 4.71
C TYR A 288 -15.90 -25.95 4.79
N LEU A 289 -14.79 -26.62 5.08
CA LEU A 289 -14.76 -28.07 5.24
C LEU A 289 -15.64 -28.51 6.42
N VAL A 290 -15.49 -27.86 7.59
CA VAL A 290 -16.24 -28.19 8.80
C VAL A 290 -17.74 -27.96 8.61
N SER A 291 -18.13 -26.83 8.03
CA SER A 291 -19.54 -26.52 7.77
C SER A 291 -20.19 -27.51 6.79
N LEU A 292 -19.51 -27.85 5.68
CA LEU A 292 -20.02 -28.83 4.73
C LEU A 292 -20.01 -30.27 5.29
N LEU A 293 -19.04 -30.63 6.14
CA LEU A 293 -19.02 -31.93 6.83
C LEU A 293 -20.18 -32.06 7.81
N LEU A 294 -20.51 -31.00 8.55
CA LEU A 294 -21.68 -30.99 9.44
C LEU A 294 -22.98 -31.17 8.65
N LEU A 295 -23.13 -30.46 7.53
CA LEU A 295 -24.28 -30.59 6.64
C LEU A 295 -24.38 -32.02 6.05
N TRP A 296 -23.27 -32.55 5.55
CA TRP A 296 -23.19 -33.91 5.02
C TRP A 296 -23.53 -34.94 6.10
N TRP A 297 -23.01 -34.78 7.32
CA TRP A 297 -23.29 -35.67 8.44
C TRP A 297 -24.79 -35.65 8.80
N TYR A 298 -25.40 -34.47 8.85
CA TYR A 298 -26.83 -34.31 9.08
C TYR A 298 -27.67 -35.01 8.00
N CYS A 299 -27.41 -34.74 6.71
CA CYS A 299 -28.12 -35.36 5.59
C CYS A 299 -27.95 -36.88 5.59
N ARG A 300 -26.74 -37.36 5.90
CA ARG A 300 -26.43 -38.79 5.96
C ARG A 300 -27.14 -39.49 7.12
N ARG A 301 -27.11 -38.88 8.31
CA ARG A 301 -27.82 -39.39 9.48
C ARG A 301 -29.31 -39.49 9.18
N ARG A 302 -29.89 -38.44 8.60
CA ARG A 302 -31.28 -38.38 8.19
C ARG A 302 -31.63 -39.47 7.16
N PHE A 303 -30.82 -39.65 6.12
CA PHE A 303 -31.05 -40.69 5.10
C PHE A 303 -30.98 -42.10 5.69
N ARG A 304 -30.01 -42.36 6.57
CA ARG A 304 -29.89 -43.67 7.24
C ARG A 304 -31.12 -43.97 8.10
N THR A 305 -31.61 -42.99 8.87
CA THR A 305 -32.77 -43.18 9.75
C THR A 305 -34.09 -43.23 8.98
N LYS A 306 -34.26 -42.40 7.94
CA LYS A 306 -35.55 -42.26 7.23
C LYS A 306 -35.72 -43.20 6.04
N VAL A 307 -34.64 -43.66 5.40
CA VAL A 307 -34.73 -44.46 4.16
C VAL A 307 -34.08 -45.82 4.33
N LEU A 308 -32.81 -45.85 4.77
CA LEU A 308 -32.02 -47.08 4.71
C LEU A 308 -32.42 -48.12 5.76
N ALA A 309 -32.67 -47.72 7.01
CA ALA A 309 -33.14 -48.63 8.06
C ALA A 309 -34.57 -49.13 7.82
N PRO A 310 -35.55 -48.29 7.41
CA PRO A 310 -36.88 -48.76 7.02
C PRO A 310 -36.85 -49.71 5.82
N PHE A 311 -36.05 -49.42 4.79
CA PHE A 311 -35.96 -50.27 3.60
C PHE A 311 -35.35 -51.65 3.91
N GLN A 312 -34.35 -51.73 4.80
CA GLN A 312 -33.84 -53.02 5.26
C GLN A 312 -34.92 -53.83 5.99
N ARG A 313 -35.74 -53.18 6.82
CA ARG A 313 -36.88 -53.84 7.48
C ARG A 313 -37.92 -54.29 6.47
N PHE A 314 -38.15 -53.51 5.41
CA PHE A 314 -39.07 -53.85 4.34
C PHE A 314 -38.62 -55.10 3.57
N LEU A 315 -37.35 -55.19 3.19
CA LEU A 315 -36.81 -56.39 2.55
C LEU A 315 -36.98 -57.64 3.42
N VAL A 316 -36.67 -57.54 4.73
CA VAL A 316 -36.87 -58.64 5.68
C VAL A 316 -38.36 -59.00 5.83
N HIS A 317 -39.24 -58.00 5.79
CA HIS A 317 -40.69 -58.19 5.84
C HIS A 317 -41.20 -58.97 4.63
N VAL A 318 -40.79 -58.58 3.42
CA VAL A 318 -41.11 -59.30 2.18
C VAL A 318 -40.57 -60.73 2.23
N GLU A 319 -39.32 -60.94 2.66
CA GLU A 319 -38.74 -62.29 2.79
C GLU A 319 -39.50 -63.18 3.79
N ARG A 320 -39.94 -62.64 4.93
CA ARG A 320 -40.73 -63.37 5.93
C ARG A 320 -42.13 -63.70 5.41
N LEU A 321 -42.80 -62.73 4.78
CA LEU A 321 -44.09 -62.96 4.14
C LEU A 321 -43.99 -64.01 3.04
N GLY A 322 -42.90 -64.02 2.25
CA GLY A 322 -42.65 -65.01 1.22
C GLY A 322 -42.33 -66.42 1.75
N ARG A 323 -41.89 -66.56 3.01
CA ARG A 323 -41.68 -67.86 3.69
C ARG A 323 -42.94 -68.40 4.36
N GLY A 324 -44.05 -67.69 4.31
CA GLY A 324 -45.33 -68.13 4.89
C GLY A 324 -45.50 -67.79 6.38
N ASP A 325 -44.66 -66.92 6.95
CA ASP A 325 -44.87 -66.47 8.34
C ASP A 325 -46.15 -65.61 8.46
N PRO A 326 -46.97 -65.82 9.50
CA PRO A 326 -48.27 -65.15 9.66
C PRO A 326 -48.14 -63.68 10.08
N GLN A 327 -46.99 -63.26 10.63
CA GLN A 327 -46.71 -61.88 11.00
C GLN A 327 -45.34 -61.47 10.43
N GLY A 328 -45.30 -60.36 9.69
CA GLY A 328 -44.06 -59.84 9.13
C GLY A 328 -43.10 -59.22 10.17
N VAL A 329 -42.97 -57.90 10.20
CA VAL A 329 -42.04 -57.18 11.09
C VAL A 329 -42.85 -56.30 12.03
N ARG A 330 -42.67 -56.46 13.36
CA ARG A 330 -43.51 -55.79 14.39
C ARG A 330 -43.34 -54.27 14.52
N HIS A 331 -42.20 -53.71 14.11
CA HIS A 331 -41.90 -52.28 14.28
C HIS A 331 -41.69 -51.58 12.95
N ILE A 332 -42.78 -51.04 12.38
CA ILE A 332 -42.79 -50.31 11.12
C ILE A 332 -42.71 -48.81 11.42
N PRO A 333 -41.76 -48.07 10.82
CA PRO A 333 -41.70 -46.61 10.92
C PRO A 333 -42.97 -45.97 10.33
N ALA A 334 -43.52 -44.95 11.00
CA ALA A 334 -44.78 -44.31 10.60
C ALA A 334 -44.79 -43.83 9.14
N ASP A 335 -43.70 -43.22 8.67
CA ASP A 335 -43.53 -42.74 7.29
C ASP A 335 -43.54 -43.86 6.22
N TRP A 336 -43.43 -45.13 6.61
CA TRP A 336 -43.37 -46.29 5.70
C TRP A 336 -44.57 -47.24 5.82
N LEU A 337 -45.52 -46.91 6.70
CA LEU A 337 -46.62 -47.81 7.08
C LEU A 337 -47.52 -48.19 5.90
N GLU A 338 -47.82 -47.24 5.02
CA GLU A 338 -48.64 -47.46 3.81
C GLU A 338 -47.99 -48.47 2.84
N VAL A 339 -46.66 -48.40 2.66
CA VAL A 339 -45.93 -49.27 1.74
C VAL A 339 -45.90 -50.71 2.26
N PHE A 340 -45.76 -50.90 3.57
CA PHE A 340 -45.81 -52.24 4.18
C PHE A 340 -47.22 -52.85 4.06
N HIS A 341 -48.28 -52.07 4.30
CA HIS A 341 -49.66 -52.57 4.16
C HIS A 341 -50.04 -52.90 2.71
N GLN A 342 -49.56 -52.14 1.72
CA GLN A 342 -49.80 -52.48 0.31
C GLN A 342 -49.23 -53.85 -0.06
N VAL A 343 -48.08 -54.24 0.49
CA VAL A 343 -47.48 -55.55 0.24
C VAL A 343 -48.23 -56.67 0.95
N GLU A 344 -48.67 -56.46 2.18
CA GLU A 344 -49.53 -57.42 2.90
C GLU A 344 -50.83 -57.69 2.12
N GLN A 345 -51.48 -56.63 1.61
CA GLN A 345 -52.70 -56.74 0.81
C GLN A 345 -52.50 -57.47 -0.53
N LEU A 346 -51.32 -57.39 -1.14
CA LEU A 346 -51.01 -58.14 -2.36
C LEU A 346 -50.87 -59.65 -2.10
N ARG A 347 -50.42 -60.06 -0.91
CA ARG A 347 -50.41 -61.47 -0.49
C ARG A 347 -51.82 -61.99 -0.23
N ASP A 348 -52.63 -61.22 0.49
CA ASP A 348 -53.99 -61.65 0.84
C ASP A 348 -54.92 -61.73 -0.39
N LYS A 349 -54.56 -61.06 -1.50
CA LYS A 349 -55.20 -61.23 -2.81
C LYS A 349 -54.73 -62.45 -3.60
N ALA A 350 -53.64 -63.13 -3.18
CA ALA A 350 -53.02 -64.22 -3.90
C ALA A 350 -53.51 -65.66 -3.60
N PRO A 351 -54.43 -65.97 -2.65
CA PRO A 351 -54.94 -67.33 -2.50
C PRO A 351 -56.41 -67.40 -2.93
N ASP A 352 -56.70 -67.42 -4.23
CA ASP A 352 -58.01 -67.87 -4.75
C ASP A 352 -58.02 -68.22 -6.26
N GLN A 353 -56.85 -68.50 -6.87
CA GLN A 353 -56.77 -68.91 -8.29
C GLN A 353 -56.39 -70.38 -8.52
N ASN A 354 -56.41 -71.24 -7.48
CA ASN A 354 -56.16 -72.68 -7.62
C ASN A 354 -57.25 -73.56 -6.98
N SER A 355 -58.51 -73.14 -7.13
CA SER A 355 -59.66 -74.01 -6.86
C SER A 355 -60.69 -73.88 -7.99
N ARG A 356 -60.35 -74.45 -9.15
CA ARG A 356 -61.30 -75.01 -10.12
C ARG A 356 -60.66 -76.14 -10.90
#